data_AF-A0A1J8P0J7-F1
#
_entry.id   AF-A0A1J8P0J7-F1
#
_cell.length_a   1.000
_cell.length_b   1.000
_cell.length_c   1.000
_cell.angle_alpha   90.00
_cell.angle_beta   90.00
_cell.angle_gamma   90.00
#
_symmetry.space_group_name_H-M   'P 1'
#
loop_
_entity.id
_entity.type
_entity.pdbx_description
1 polymer ?
#
loop_
_entity_poly.entity_id
_entity_poly.type
_entity_poly.pdbx_seq_one_letter_code
_entity_poly.pdbx_strand_id
1 'polypeptide(L)'
;HTIDFQGDTNTDKNDTLTGTSANELFVAGLGDDILTGNGGTDVFNAGAGNDTIIINGDNLAQLYSNKLSSNLLARVDGGGNTDTLKLDGNNLILNLAEIDNGRIQDIEIINLGTGGNTLKLKLNDLLDLSSETNTLKVIGNSNANVEAIGFEKSNTSKTV
;
A
#
# COMPACT_ATOMS: atom_id res chain seq x y z
N HIS A 1 -3.74 -16.09 14.72
CA HIS A 1 -2.67 -16.31 13.73
C HIS A 1 -1.36 -15.86 14.37
N THR A 2 -0.27 -16.59 14.18
CA THR A 2 1.08 -16.14 14.61
C THR A 2 1.67 -15.21 13.56
N ILE A 3 2.73 -14.47 13.91
CA ILE A 3 3.48 -13.65 12.94
C ILE A 3 4.30 -14.59 12.06
N ASP A 4 4.18 -14.44 10.74
CA ASP A 4 4.91 -15.25 9.75
C ASP A 4 6.25 -14.61 9.40
N PHE A 5 6.29 -13.27 9.26
CA PHE A 5 7.49 -12.48 9.06
C PHE A 5 7.62 -11.40 10.13
N GLN A 6 8.71 -11.45 10.89
CA GLN A 6 9.04 -10.49 11.94
C GLN A 6 10.39 -9.84 11.62
N GLY A 7 10.40 -8.52 11.44
CA GLY A 7 11.62 -7.73 11.34
C GLY A 7 12.15 -7.26 12.71
N ASP A 8 13.15 -6.40 12.69
CA ASP A 8 13.89 -5.94 13.86
C ASP A 8 13.17 -4.80 14.61
N THR A 9 13.59 -4.56 15.85
CA THR A 9 13.02 -3.52 16.71
C THR A 9 14.02 -2.40 17.00
N ASN A 10 15.08 -2.28 16.19
CA ASN A 10 16.10 -1.23 16.28
C ASN A 10 15.99 -0.33 15.05
N THR A 11 15.92 0.98 15.27
CA THR A 11 15.71 1.99 14.21
C THR A 11 16.79 2.03 13.11
N ASP A 12 17.96 1.45 13.36
CA ASP A 12 19.10 1.49 12.44
C ASP A 12 19.17 0.26 11.51
N LYS A 13 18.16 -0.62 11.57
CA LYS A 13 18.09 -1.82 10.74
C LYS A 13 16.90 -1.77 9.83
N ASN A 14 17.16 -1.97 8.55
CA ASN A 14 16.16 -2.04 7.50
C ASN A 14 16.06 -3.48 7.05
N ASP A 15 14.86 -4.01 7.04
CA ASP A 15 14.55 -5.39 6.67
C ASP A 15 14.02 -5.51 5.24
N THR A 16 14.18 -6.69 4.67
CA THR A 16 13.53 -7.07 3.42
C THR A 16 12.79 -8.39 3.65
N LEU A 17 11.47 -8.29 3.76
CA LEU A 17 10.57 -9.40 4.04
C LEU A 17 9.83 -9.78 2.77
N THR A 18 10.00 -11.01 2.31
CA THR A 18 9.39 -11.51 1.07
C THR A 18 8.54 -12.74 1.36
N GLY A 19 7.22 -12.58 1.21
CA GLY A 19 6.23 -13.64 1.36
C GLY A 19 6.10 -14.55 0.16
N THR A 20 5.04 -15.34 0.20
CA THR A 20 4.73 -16.36 -0.81
C THR A 20 3.36 -16.13 -1.42
N SER A 21 2.73 -17.19 -1.94
CA SER A 21 1.33 -17.12 -2.37
C SER A 21 0.35 -17.55 -1.26
N ALA A 22 0.84 -17.92 -0.09
CA ALA A 22 0.02 -18.21 1.08
C ALA A 22 -0.38 -16.92 1.80
N ASN A 23 -1.23 -17.05 2.84
CA ASN A 23 -1.66 -15.90 3.62
C ASN A 23 -0.64 -15.67 4.73
N GLU A 24 -0.03 -14.50 4.77
CA GLU A 24 1.00 -14.20 5.76
C GLU A 24 0.70 -12.94 6.59
N LEU A 25 1.15 -12.98 7.85
CA LEU A 25 1.20 -11.81 8.74
C LEU A 25 2.64 -11.27 8.80
N PHE A 26 2.83 -10.05 8.30
CA PHE A 26 4.08 -9.31 8.35
C PHE A 26 4.03 -8.27 9.46
N VAL A 27 5.09 -8.22 10.27
CA VAL A 27 5.37 -7.16 11.25
C VAL A 27 6.83 -6.76 11.09
N ALA A 28 7.12 -5.68 10.38
CA ALA A 28 8.51 -5.33 10.06
C ALA A 28 9.22 -4.61 11.23
N GLY A 29 8.56 -3.67 11.89
CA GLY A 29 9.01 -3.14 13.18
C GLY A 29 9.56 -1.72 13.08
N LEU A 30 10.85 -1.53 13.37
CA LEU A 30 11.50 -0.22 13.24
C LEU A 30 12.52 -0.26 12.11
N GLY A 31 12.68 0.86 11.40
CA GLY A 31 13.63 0.99 10.28
C GLY A 31 12.89 1.27 8.97
N ASP A 32 13.63 1.53 7.89
CA ASP A 32 12.99 1.73 6.56
C ASP A 32 12.93 0.37 5.83
N ASP A 33 11.81 -0.33 5.94
CA ASP A 33 11.63 -1.72 5.55
C ASP A 33 11.04 -1.91 4.14
N ILE A 34 11.30 -3.07 3.54
CA ILE A 34 10.68 -3.51 2.28
C ILE A 34 9.90 -4.80 2.51
N LEU A 35 8.58 -4.76 2.32
CA LEU A 35 7.69 -5.91 2.48
C LEU A 35 7.10 -6.28 1.11
N THR A 36 7.19 -7.54 0.71
CA THR A 36 6.63 -8.03 -0.57
C THR A 36 5.69 -9.20 -0.31
N GLY A 37 4.42 -9.08 -0.72
CA GLY A 37 3.40 -10.11 -0.50
C GLY A 37 3.58 -11.35 -1.37
N ASN A 38 3.62 -11.17 -2.70
CA ASN A 38 3.61 -12.22 -3.74
C ASN A 38 2.28 -12.98 -3.92
N GLY A 39 1.25 -12.73 -3.13
CA GLY A 39 -0.10 -13.25 -3.32
C GLY A 39 -0.79 -13.50 -1.98
N GLY A 40 -1.91 -14.22 -1.98
CA GLY A 40 -2.56 -14.57 -0.71
C GLY A 40 -3.20 -13.39 0.04
N THR A 41 -3.88 -13.73 1.15
CA THR A 41 -4.57 -12.78 2.03
C THR A 41 -3.61 -12.28 3.11
N ASP A 42 -2.74 -11.35 2.72
CA ASP A 42 -1.69 -10.86 3.61
C ASP A 42 -2.13 -9.71 4.50
N VAL A 43 -1.58 -9.66 5.71
CA VAL A 43 -1.68 -8.52 6.61
C VAL A 43 -0.29 -7.93 6.79
N PHE A 44 -0.10 -6.73 6.26
CA PHE A 44 1.12 -5.94 6.44
C PHE A 44 0.95 -4.97 7.59
N ASN A 45 1.93 -4.96 8.49
CA ASN A 45 2.22 -3.90 9.44
C ASN A 45 3.70 -3.58 9.28
N ALA A 46 4.01 -2.47 8.61
CA ALA A 46 5.39 -2.12 8.32
C ALA A 46 6.06 -1.51 9.56
N GLY A 47 5.42 -0.55 10.23
CA GLY A 47 5.77 -0.16 11.58
C GLY A 47 6.21 1.29 11.62
N ALA A 48 7.43 1.60 12.07
CA ALA A 48 7.92 2.98 12.07
C ALA A 48 9.17 3.11 11.21
N GLY A 49 9.13 4.05 10.28
CA GLY A 49 10.17 4.27 9.29
C GLY A 49 9.53 4.59 7.94
N ASN A 50 10.33 4.79 6.90
CA ASN A 50 9.79 5.05 5.56
C ASN A 50 9.74 3.74 4.79
N ASP A 51 8.63 3.03 4.93
CA ASP A 51 8.51 1.67 4.47
C ASP A 51 8.03 1.58 3.02
N THR A 52 8.32 0.45 2.38
CA THR A 52 7.81 0.11 1.05
C THR A 52 7.10 -1.23 1.08
N ILE A 53 5.78 -1.20 0.93
CA ILE A 53 4.94 -2.39 0.80
C ILE A 53 4.66 -2.63 -0.69
N ILE A 54 5.03 -3.82 -1.19
CA ILE A 54 4.92 -4.21 -2.59
C ILE A 54 3.85 -5.29 -2.73
N ILE A 55 2.79 -4.96 -3.48
CA ILE A 55 1.66 -5.86 -3.74
C ILE A 55 1.49 -6.12 -5.24
N ASN A 56 1.13 -7.35 -5.58
CA ASN A 56 0.81 -7.73 -6.96
C ASN A 56 -0.70 -7.81 -7.20
N GLY A 57 -1.10 -8.27 -8.39
CA GLY A 57 -2.51 -8.43 -8.74
C GLY A 57 -3.28 -9.40 -7.84
N ASP A 58 -2.63 -10.45 -7.33
CA ASP A 58 -3.28 -11.44 -6.46
C ASP A 58 -3.51 -10.87 -5.06
N ASN A 59 -2.53 -10.13 -4.51
CA ASN A 59 -2.71 -9.38 -3.26
C ASN A 59 -3.86 -8.36 -3.39
N LEU A 60 -3.88 -7.62 -4.50
CA LEU A 60 -4.90 -6.62 -4.78
C LEU A 60 -6.31 -7.23 -4.86
N ALA A 61 -6.44 -8.42 -5.46
CA ALA A 61 -7.70 -9.16 -5.48
C ALA A 61 -8.21 -9.52 -4.07
N GLN A 62 -7.31 -9.77 -3.11
CA GLN A 62 -7.69 -10.03 -1.72
C GLN A 62 -8.08 -8.76 -0.95
N LEU A 63 -7.54 -7.59 -1.33
CA LEU A 63 -7.97 -6.31 -0.76
C LEU A 63 -9.43 -5.98 -1.12
N TYR A 64 -9.88 -6.35 -2.32
CA TYR A 64 -11.29 -6.24 -2.73
C TYR A 64 -12.21 -7.30 -2.10
N SER A 65 -11.65 -8.36 -1.52
CA SER A 65 -12.43 -9.43 -0.91
C SER A 65 -12.81 -9.08 0.54
N ASN A 66 -14.10 -9.20 0.84
CA ASN A 66 -14.64 -9.14 2.20
C ASN A 66 -14.88 -10.54 2.79
N LYS A 67 -14.39 -11.59 2.12
CA LYS A 67 -14.43 -12.95 2.64
C LYS A 67 -13.23 -13.20 3.53
N LEU A 68 -13.50 -13.62 4.77
CA LEU A 68 -12.46 -14.03 5.71
C LEU A 68 -11.68 -15.24 5.17
N SER A 69 -10.36 -15.10 5.12
CA SER A 69 -9.40 -16.15 4.83
C SER A 69 -8.68 -16.50 6.14
N SER A 70 -8.97 -17.65 6.73
CA SER A 70 -8.47 -18.02 8.07
C SER A 70 -8.73 -16.96 9.17
N ASN A 71 -9.90 -16.31 9.11
CA ASN A 71 -10.31 -15.19 9.98
C ASN A 71 -9.52 -13.89 9.79
N LEU A 72 -8.81 -13.73 8.67
CA LEU A 72 -8.14 -12.50 8.29
C LEU A 72 -8.76 -11.91 7.03
N LEU A 73 -8.65 -10.58 6.92
CA LEU A 73 -8.86 -9.82 5.70
C LEU A 73 -7.51 -9.20 5.32
N ALA A 74 -7.19 -9.14 4.03
CA ALA A 74 -5.92 -8.58 3.59
C ALA A 74 -5.79 -7.12 4.01
N ARG A 75 -4.67 -6.68 4.59
CA ARG A 75 -4.54 -5.31 5.10
C ARG A 75 -3.17 -4.75 4.78
N VAL A 76 -3.12 -3.46 4.49
CA VAL A 76 -1.90 -2.68 4.30
C VAL A 76 -1.90 -1.56 5.34
N ASP A 77 -0.85 -1.52 6.14
CA ASP A 77 -0.63 -0.53 7.19
C ASP A 77 0.86 -0.16 7.16
N GLY A 78 1.16 1.07 6.72
CA GLY A 78 2.53 1.57 6.71
C GLY A 78 3.01 1.94 8.11
N GLY A 79 2.13 2.52 8.92
CA GLY A 79 2.39 2.91 10.29
C GLY A 79 2.88 4.35 10.40
N GLY A 80 4.04 4.56 11.02
CA GLY A 80 4.57 5.90 11.28
C GLY A 80 5.54 6.34 10.19
N ASN A 81 5.60 7.65 9.95
CA ASN A 81 6.46 8.33 8.97
C ASN A 81 5.87 8.40 7.55
N THR A 82 6.59 7.97 6.50
CA THR A 82 6.19 8.21 5.11
C THR A 82 6.32 6.93 4.32
N ASP A 83 5.18 6.33 4.05
CA ASP A 83 5.12 4.96 3.55
C ASP A 83 4.67 4.89 2.09
N THR A 84 5.22 3.89 1.40
CA THR A 84 4.97 3.65 -0.01
C THR A 84 4.23 2.34 -0.21
N LEU A 85 3.01 2.40 -0.76
CA LEU A 85 2.37 1.25 -1.38
C LEU A 85 2.72 1.20 -2.86
N LYS A 86 3.44 0.15 -3.27
CA LYS A 86 3.89 -0.07 -4.64
C LYS A 86 3.12 -1.22 -5.29
N LEU A 87 2.63 -0.97 -6.51
CA LEU A 87 2.04 -2.01 -7.36
C LEU A 87 3.12 -2.69 -8.21
N ASP A 88 3.17 -4.02 -8.16
CA ASP A 88 4.00 -4.86 -9.02
C ASP A 88 3.14 -5.71 -9.97
N GLY A 89 3.28 -5.47 -11.27
CA GLY A 89 2.44 -6.06 -12.29
C GLY A 89 2.00 -5.05 -13.34
N ASN A 90 1.24 -5.54 -14.33
CA ASN A 90 0.83 -4.78 -15.50
C ASN A 90 -0.68 -4.53 -15.51
N ASN A 91 -1.08 -3.31 -15.89
CA ASN A 91 -2.47 -2.87 -16.03
C ASN A 91 -3.33 -3.14 -14.78
N LEU A 92 -2.72 -3.12 -13.60
CA LEU A 92 -3.41 -3.20 -12.33
C LEU A 92 -4.22 -1.92 -12.09
N ILE A 93 -5.38 -2.07 -11.48
CA ILE A 93 -6.25 -0.96 -11.09
C ILE A 93 -6.38 -1.04 -9.57
N LEU A 94 -5.78 -0.09 -8.86
CA LEU A 94 -6.02 0.13 -7.43
C LEU A 94 -7.18 1.12 -7.30
N ASN A 95 -8.37 0.61 -7.01
CA ASN A 95 -9.57 1.39 -6.84
C ASN A 95 -9.91 1.48 -5.35
N LEU A 96 -9.45 2.55 -4.70
CA LEU A 96 -9.65 2.73 -3.26
C LEU A 96 -11.13 2.82 -2.89
N ALA A 97 -11.99 3.28 -3.80
CA ALA A 97 -13.43 3.37 -3.58
C ALA A 97 -14.16 2.01 -3.54
N GLU A 98 -13.48 0.90 -3.88
CA GLU A 98 -14.01 -0.47 -3.81
C GLU A 98 -13.39 -1.29 -2.67
N ILE A 99 -12.51 -0.69 -1.88
CA ILE A 99 -11.87 -1.31 -0.73
C ILE A 99 -12.50 -0.71 0.53
N ASP A 100 -12.91 -1.55 1.47
CA ASP A 100 -13.49 -1.07 2.74
C ASP A 100 -12.49 -0.17 3.50
N ASN A 101 -12.98 0.90 4.10
CA ASN A 101 -12.16 1.85 4.85
C ASN A 101 -11.32 1.15 5.94
N GLY A 102 -10.07 1.57 6.10
CA GLY A 102 -9.12 1.01 7.09
C GLY A 102 -8.43 -0.30 6.66
N ARG A 103 -8.74 -0.83 5.47
CA ARG A 103 -7.99 -1.95 4.86
C ARG A 103 -6.64 -1.52 4.28
N ILE A 104 -6.54 -0.25 3.88
CA ILE A 104 -5.28 0.41 3.51
C ILE A 104 -5.26 1.71 4.31
N GLN A 105 -4.20 1.90 5.10
CA GLN A 105 -4.02 3.08 5.94
C GLN A 105 -2.53 3.38 6.08
N ASP A 106 -2.25 4.58 6.57
CA ASP A 106 -0.90 5.05 6.84
C ASP A 106 0.01 4.91 5.61
N ILE A 107 -0.46 5.42 4.46
CA ILE A 107 0.26 5.46 3.19
C ILE A 107 0.22 6.86 2.58
N GLU A 108 1.39 7.48 2.45
CA GLU A 108 1.55 8.82 1.88
C GLU A 108 1.91 8.77 0.39
N ILE A 109 2.43 7.63 -0.08
CA ILE A 109 2.92 7.45 -1.46
C ILE A 109 2.29 6.22 -2.11
N ILE A 110 1.59 6.42 -3.24
CA ILE A 110 1.24 5.32 -4.15
C ILE A 110 2.24 5.28 -5.30
N ASN A 111 2.97 4.19 -5.43
CA ASN A 111 3.86 3.92 -6.55
C ASN A 111 3.20 2.94 -7.53
N LEU A 112 2.74 3.45 -8.68
CA LEU A 112 2.10 2.69 -9.75
C LEU A 112 3.09 1.86 -10.59
N GLY A 113 4.38 1.89 -10.28
CA GLY A 113 5.38 1.08 -10.95
C GLY A 113 5.51 1.40 -12.46
N THR A 114 5.91 0.40 -13.24
CA THR A 114 6.15 0.54 -14.69
C THR A 114 5.09 -0.14 -15.56
N GLY A 115 4.12 -0.82 -14.97
CA GLY A 115 3.18 -1.68 -15.69
C GLY A 115 1.97 -0.97 -16.32
N GLY A 116 1.93 0.37 -16.36
CA GLY A 116 0.75 1.10 -16.83
C GLY A 116 -0.44 0.98 -15.87
N ASN A 117 -0.18 0.99 -14.57
CA ASN A 117 -1.20 0.79 -13.54
C ASN A 117 -2.00 2.08 -13.31
N THR A 118 -3.23 1.92 -12.80
CA THR A 118 -4.17 3.02 -12.54
C THR A 118 -4.50 3.12 -11.06
N LEU A 119 -4.46 4.32 -10.49
CA LEU A 119 -5.08 4.65 -9.21
C LEU A 119 -6.46 5.27 -9.45
N LYS A 120 -7.49 4.77 -8.75
CA LYS A 120 -8.80 5.43 -8.66
C LYS A 120 -9.10 5.77 -7.21
N LEU A 121 -9.50 7.01 -6.96
CA LEU A 121 -9.76 7.51 -5.61
C LEU A 121 -10.80 8.63 -5.59
N LYS A 122 -11.45 8.79 -4.45
CA LYS A 122 -12.32 9.91 -4.07
C LYS A 122 -11.69 10.71 -2.93
N LEU A 123 -12.31 11.85 -2.62
CA LEU A 123 -11.82 12.73 -1.55
C LEU A 123 -11.74 12.02 -0.18
N ASN A 124 -12.73 11.20 0.16
CA ASN A 124 -12.74 10.49 1.44
C ASN A 124 -11.62 9.45 1.51
N ASP A 125 -11.38 8.73 0.41
CA ASP A 125 -10.31 7.72 0.32
C ASP A 125 -8.94 8.34 0.65
N LEU A 126 -8.70 9.61 0.28
CA LEU A 126 -7.46 10.31 0.64
C LEU A 126 -7.32 10.52 2.16
N LEU A 127 -8.42 10.88 2.82
CA LEU A 127 -8.42 11.14 4.27
C LEU A 127 -8.30 9.85 5.08
N ASP A 128 -8.78 8.74 4.53
CA ASP A 128 -8.69 7.42 5.17
C ASP A 128 -7.31 6.75 4.92
N LEU A 129 -6.57 7.18 3.90
CA LEU A 129 -5.32 6.55 3.48
C LEU A 129 -4.10 6.99 4.28
N SER A 130 -4.01 8.24 4.73
CA SER A 130 -2.87 8.76 5.50
C SER A 130 -3.38 9.42 6.78
N SER A 131 -2.88 8.96 7.94
CA SER A 131 -3.21 9.58 9.23
C SER A 131 -2.33 10.80 9.54
N GLU A 132 -1.21 10.96 8.84
CA GLU A 132 -0.21 12.00 9.10
C GLU A 132 -0.32 13.20 8.14
N THR A 133 -0.80 12.99 6.91
CA THR A 133 -0.87 14.05 5.90
C THR A 133 -2.18 14.07 5.11
N ASN A 134 -2.66 15.26 4.78
CA ASN A 134 -3.76 15.44 3.81
C ASN A 134 -3.23 15.45 2.35
N THR A 135 -2.08 14.82 2.09
CA THR A 135 -1.41 14.86 0.80
C THR A 135 -1.02 13.45 0.37
N LEU A 136 -1.53 13.02 -0.79
CA LEU A 136 -1.07 11.79 -1.43
C LEU A 136 -0.13 12.12 -2.58
N LYS A 137 1.07 11.55 -2.54
CA LYS A 137 1.98 11.57 -3.68
C LYS A 137 1.76 10.33 -4.52
N VAL A 138 1.53 10.52 -5.83
CA VAL A 138 1.43 9.40 -6.77
C VAL A 138 2.63 9.42 -7.71
N ILE A 139 3.34 8.30 -7.81
CA ILE A 139 4.51 8.11 -8.68
C ILE A 139 4.16 7.03 -9.70
N GLY A 140 4.53 7.23 -10.96
CA GLY A 140 4.33 6.26 -12.02
C GLY A 140 5.07 6.65 -13.30
N ASN A 141 5.09 5.76 -14.29
CA ASN A 141 5.65 6.05 -15.60
C ASN A 141 4.65 6.79 -16.51
N SER A 142 5.01 7.01 -17.78
CA SER A 142 4.15 7.69 -18.77
C SER A 142 2.82 7.02 -19.05
N ASN A 143 2.66 5.74 -18.68
CA ASN A 143 1.45 4.95 -18.90
C ASN A 143 0.64 4.80 -17.60
N ALA A 144 1.12 5.34 -16.48
CA ALA A 144 0.37 5.35 -15.24
C ALA A 144 -0.78 6.35 -15.32
N ASN A 145 -1.93 5.99 -14.76
CA ASN A 145 -3.12 6.84 -14.77
C ASN A 145 -3.64 7.09 -13.35
N VAL A 146 -4.24 8.27 -13.14
CA VAL A 146 -4.90 8.63 -11.88
C VAL A 146 -6.28 9.17 -12.19
N GLU A 147 -7.31 8.47 -11.72
CA GLU A 147 -8.71 8.86 -11.82
C GLU A 147 -9.18 9.34 -10.44
N ALA A 148 -9.19 10.66 -10.24
CA ALA A 148 -9.56 11.28 -8.98
C ALA A 148 -10.93 11.97 -9.09
N ILE A 149 -11.91 11.52 -8.30
CA ILE A 149 -13.28 12.08 -8.29
C ILE A 149 -13.44 13.00 -7.07
N GLY A 150 -14.00 14.20 -7.29
CA GLY A 150 -14.20 15.18 -6.21
C GLY A 150 -12.97 16.04 -5.92
N PHE A 151 -11.97 16.00 -6.79
CA PHE A 151 -10.78 16.87 -6.73
C PHE A 151 -10.87 17.96 -7.80
N GLU A 152 -10.49 19.17 -7.43
CA GLU A 152 -10.28 20.24 -8.42
C GLU A 152 -8.84 20.17 -8.92
N LYS A 153 -8.68 19.98 -10.22
CA LYS A 153 -7.35 19.99 -10.84
C LYS A 153 -6.79 21.40 -10.80
N SER A 154 -5.72 21.61 -10.02
CA SER A 154 -4.96 22.85 -10.10
C SER A 154 -4.20 22.89 -11.44
N ASN A 155 -4.48 23.92 -12.26
CA ASN A 155 -3.79 24.15 -13.53
C ASN A 155 -2.43 24.85 -13.36
N THR A 156 -1.97 25.09 -12.13
CA THR A 156 -0.63 25.62 -11.90
C THR A 156 0.38 24.47 -11.98
N SER A 157 1.05 24.30 -13.12
CA SER A 157 2.26 23.48 -13.18
C SER A 157 3.27 24.01 -12.17
N LYS A 158 3.46 23.27 -11.07
CA LYS A 158 4.65 23.45 -10.22
C LYS A 158 5.71 22.53 -10.78
N THR A 159 6.55 23.06 -11.66
CA THR A 159 7.87 22.48 -11.91
C THR A 159 8.62 22.60 -10.59
N VAL A 160 8.94 21.46 -9.97
CA VAL A 160 9.90 21.42 -8.86
C VAL A 160 11.29 21.29 -9.45
#